data_AF-A0A954BX81-F1
#
_entry.id   AF-A0A954BX81-F1
#
_cell.length_a   1.000
_cell.length_b   1.000
_cell.length_c   1.000
_cell.angle_alpha   90.00
_cell.angle_beta   90.00
_cell.angle_gamma   90.00
#
_symmetry.space_group_name_H-M   'P 1'
#
loop_
_entity.id
_entity.type
_entity.pdbx_description
1 polymer ?
#
loop_
_entity_poly.entity_id
_entity_poly.type
_entity_poly.pdbx_seq_one_letter_code
_entity_poly.pdbx_strand_id
1 'polypeptide(L)'
;MAKKSAKGATQAKQAEKAAEKVRSQDPDTPTLGSLVSKNRMVRLKGNEKTFALEQMISCAARVLNLTASEQIDLSAAVQAREAALSTQLGAGWAAPHAMLDVSDDLVMIVGRSKSGIDYGRPEMGRVHLMFLFISSPRNHDIYLRVLGQLAQVFKDEDEPDRLERAIRADSAAKLKAALGDNARKRRLFVSRRLPQVTRALVRNLLRFADDVDAEAIVLFTDVFRNPQLLASFISKKMVLATRAGEVPDVLVARARGVVRLARGDFSEESAVQLALLSAGSKGLLGAGSRVVAVCGEKNSETFDTVRIETPRLMISRIFSRTAKESVQPEVFERALQLMLEMSEEGREGKPIGTVIVLGDEDVVRDMTQQLTINPFRGYDESERNILDPALEETVKEFSVLDGAFVVSKSGVLQSAGSYLSPPAEIRVELMSGLGTRHRVAAAITKATRALAIVLSQSTGRVTVFRGGKSVMTVTPSRSRIEVPTGGEE
;
A
#
# COMPACT_ATOMS: atom_id res chain seq x y z
N MET A 1 -39.05 -19.13 -35.04
CA MET A 1 -38.16 -17.95 -34.95
C MET A 1 -37.76 -17.55 -33.52
N ALA A 2 -38.42 -18.02 -32.45
CA ALA A 2 -38.10 -17.63 -31.06
C ALA A 2 -36.84 -18.26 -30.42
N LYS A 3 -36.27 -19.35 -30.96
CA LYS A 3 -35.06 -19.99 -30.40
C LYS A 3 -33.73 -19.35 -30.85
N LYS A 4 -33.73 -18.49 -31.88
CA LYS A 4 -32.52 -17.83 -32.41
C LYS A 4 -32.16 -16.51 -31.68
N SER A 5 -33.13 -15.84 -31.05
CA SER A 5 -32.89 -14.60 -30.29
C SER A 5 -32.25 -14.83 -28.90
N ALA A 6 -32.40 -16.03 -28.32
CA ALA A 6 -31.89 -16.34 -26.98
C ALA A 6 -30.36 -16.49 -26.91
N LYS A 7 -29.71 -17.06 -27.95
CA LYS A 7 -28.26 -17.31 -27.96
C LYS A 7 -27.39 -16.06 -28.12
N GLY A 8 -27.90 -15.00 -28.75
CA GLY A 8 -27.17 -13.74 -28.88
C GLY A 8 -27.18 -12.86 -27.64
N ALA A 9 -28.31 -12.86 -26.94
CA ALA A 9 -28.37 -12.33 -25.60
C ALA A 9 -27.43 -13.10 -24.64
N THR A 10 -27.05 -14.35 -24.97
CA THR A 10 -26.18 -15.17 -24.11
C THR A 10 -24.73 -14.68 -24.12
N GLN A 11 -24.16 -14.25 -25.25
CA GLN A 11 -22.78 -13.73 -25.28
C GLN A 11 -22.64 -12.32 -24.70
N ALA A 12 -23.59 -11.42 -24.97
CA ALA A 12 -23.63 -10.12 -24.30
C ALA A 12 -23.81 -10.27 -22.78
N LYS A 13 -24.72 -11.16 -22.32
CA LYS A 13 -24.87 -11.51 -20.90
C LYS A 13 -23.66 -12.25 -20.31
N GLN A 14 -22.95 -13.06 -21.09
CA GLN A 14 -21.71 -13.73 -20.65
C GLN A 14 -20.55 -12.73 -20.55
N ALA A 15 -20.43 -11.78 -21.48
CA ALA A 15 -19.47 -10.67 -21.39
C ALA A 15 -19.78 -9.75 -20.22
N GLU A 16 -21.07 -9.52 -19.91
CA GLU A 16 -21.54 -8.75 -18.76
C GLU A 16 -21.30 -9.49 -17.44
N LYS A 17 -21.62 -10.78 -17.34
CA LYS A 17 -21.25 -11.65 -16.20
C LYS A 17 -19.74 -11.81 -16.03
N ALA A 18 -18.98 -11.87 -17.13
CA ALA A 18 -17.52 -11.91 -17.08
C ALA A 18 -16.96 -10.56 -16.60
N ALA A 19 -17.53 -9.44 -17.06
CA ALA A 19 -17.16 -8.11 -16.59
C ALA A 19 -17.47 -7.89 -15.09
N GLU A 20 -18.55 -8.49 -14.56
CA GLU A 20 -18.82 -8.51 -13.11
C GLU A 20 -17.79 -9.37 -12.34
N LYS A 21 -17.32 -10.48 -12.93
CA LYS A 21 -16.27 -11.35 -12.37
C LYS A 21 -14.85 -10.77 -12.45
N VAL A 22 -14.58 -9.83 -13.36
CA VAL A 22 -13.26 -9.18 -13.57
C VAL A 22 -12.83 -8.30 -12.37
N ARG A 23 -13.68 -8.17 -11.32
CA ARG A 23 -13.29 -7.56 -10.03
C ARG A 23 -12.19 -8.33 -9.28
N SER A 24 -11.87 -9.57 -9.66
CA SER A 24 -10.66 -10.28 -9.23
C SER A 24 -9.60 -10.23 -10.33
N GLN A 25 -8.48 -9.54 -10.07
CA GLN A 25 -7.34 -9.44 -10.99
C GLN A 25 -6.57 -10.77 -11.02
N ASP A 26 -6.79 -11.57 -12.06
CA ASP A 26 -6.00 -12.77 -12.36
C ASP A 26 -4.78 -12.37 -13.20
N PRO A 27 -3.53 -12.57 -12.71
CA PRO A 27 -2.31 -12.05 -13.33
C PRO A 27 -2.05 -12.52 -14.78
N ASP A 28 -2.68 -13.61 -15.23
CA ASP A 28 -2.43 -14.21 -16.55
C ASP A 28 -3.33 -13.68 -17.68
N THR A 29 -4.21 -12.71 -17.42
CA THR A 29 -5.07 -12.13 -18.47
C THR A 29 -4.34 -11.00 -19.22
N PRO A 30 -4.12 -11.09 -20.55
CA PRO A 30 -3.45 -10.04 -21.31
C PRO A 30 -4.25 -8.73 -21.29
N THR A 31 -3.55 -7.60 -21.20
CA THR A 31 -4.20 -6.28 -21.30
C THR A 31 -4.61 -5.98 -22.74
N LEU A 32 -5.64 -5.14 -22.91
CA LEU A 32 -6.08 -4.72 -24.25
C LEU A 32 -4.96 -4.12 -25.10
N GLY A 33 -4.09 -3.30 -24.52
CA GLY A 33 -3.02 -2.68 -25.30
C GLY A 33 -1.84 -3.60 -25.59
N SER A 34 -1.64 -4.69 -24.82
CA SER A 34 -0.69 -5.75 -25.17
C SER A 34 -1.10 -6.48 -26.46
N LEU A 35 -2.42 -6.64 -26.69
CA LEU A 35 -2.98 -7.31 -27.86
C LEU A 35 -3.00 -6.44 -29.13
N VAL A 36 -2.88 -5.12 -28.99
CA VAL A 36 -2.82 -4.18 -30.11
C VAL A 36 -1.39 -4.04 -30.61
N SER A 37 -1.15 -4.19 -31.92
CA SER A 37 0.15 -3.92 -32.53
C SER A 37 0.01 -3.38 -33.96
N LYS A 38 1.06 -2.74 -34.48
CA LYS A 38 1.06 -2.15 -35.83
C LYS A 38 0.71 -3.20 -36.90
N ASN A 39 1.20 -4.43 -36.74
CA ASN A 39 1.01 -5.50 -37.71
C ASN A 39 -0.37 -6.19 -37.61
N ARG A 40 -1.10 -5.94 -36.52
CA ARG A 40 -2.44 -6.48 -36.23
C ARG A 40 -3.56 -5.44 -36.41
N MET A 41 -3.26 -4.29 -37.03
CA MET A 41 -4.22 -3.24 -37.30
C MET A 41 -4.42 -3.05 -38.81
N VAL A 42 -5.66 -3.13 -39.28
CA VAL A 42 -6.03 -2.99 -40.69
C VAL A 42 -6.98 -1.81 -40.90
N ARG A 43 -6.71 -1.01 -41.94
CA ARG A 43 -7.64 0.03 -42.41
C ARG A 43 -8.63 -0.62 -43.37
N LEU A 44 -9.88 -0.73 -42.94
CA LEU A 44 -10.95 -1.33 -43.71
C LEU A 44 -11.38 -0.38 -44.83
N LYS A 45 -11.44 -0.91 -46.05
CA LYS A 45 -12.00 -0.25 -47.22
C LYS A 45 -13.45 -0.69 -47.42
N GLY A 46 -14.28 0.18 -48.00
CA GLY A 46 -15.70 -0.08 -48.24
C GLY A 46 -16.57 0.10 -46.99
N ASN A 47 -17.85 -0.19 -47.17
CA ASN A 47 -18.89 -0.12 -46.13
C ASN A 47 -19.62 -1.46 -45.94
N GLU A 48 -19.22 -2.51 -46.65
CA GLU A 48 -19.83 -3.84 -46.57
C GLU A 48 -19.16 -4.73 -45.54
N LYS A 49 -19.98 -5.43 -44.75
CA LYS A 49 -19.53 -6.32 -43.68
C LYS A 49 -18.68 -7.50 -44.17
N THR A 50 -19.10 -8.16 -45.24
CA THR A 50 -18.38 -9.33 -45.79
C THR A 50 -16.97 -8.94 -46.23
N PHE A 51 -16.85 -7.85 -46.98
CA PHE A 51 -15.57 -7.31 -47.44
C PHE A 51 -14.68 -6.82 -46.28
N ALA A 52 -15.27 -6.28 -45.21
CA ALA A 52 -14.53 -5.92 -44.00
C ALA A 52 -13.96 -7.15 -43.28
N LEU A 53 -14.75 -8.23 -43.15
CA LEU A 53 -14.30 -9.48 -42.53
C LEU A 53 -13.19 -10.15 -43.35
N GLU A 54 -13.30 -10.19 -44.68
CA GLU A 54 -12.26 -10.72 -45.58
C GLU A 54 -10.92 -10.00 -45.40
N GLN A 55 -10.93 -8.67 -45.32
CA GLN A 55 -9.72 -7.87 -45.06
C GLN A 55 -9.09 -8.21 -43.69
N MET A 56 -9.91 -8.47 -42.67
CA MET A 56 -9.42 -8.85 -41.34
C MET A 56 -8.88 -10.29 -41.30
N ILE A 57 -9.54 -11.23 -41.98
CA ILE A 57 -9.10 -12.62 -42.12
C ILE A 57 -7.78 -12.69 -42.88
N SER A 58 -7.63 -11.93 -43.97
CA SER A 58 -6.36 -11.82 -44.71
C SER A 58 -5.23 -11.28 -43.81
N CYS A 59 -5.54 -10.28 -42.97
CA CYS A 59 -4.58 -9.76 -42.00
C CYS A 59 -4.20 -10.81 -40.95
N ALA A 60 -5.18 -11.55 -40.42
CA ALA A 60 -4.97 -12.64 -39.48
C ALA A 60 -4.09 -13.75 -40.08
N ALA A 61 -4.39 -14.19 -41.30
CA ALA A 61 -3.63 -15.22 -41.99
C ALA A 61 -2.15 -14.84 -42.12
N ARG A 62 -1.85 -13.59 -42.47
CA ARG A 62 -0.48 -13.06 -42.52
C ARG A 62 0.19 -12.97 -41.15
N VAL A 63 -0.54 -12.60 -40.10
CA VAL A 63 0.02 -12.46 -38.73
C VAL A 63 0.32 -13.81 -38.10
N LEU A 64 -0.54 -14.79 -38.34
CA LEU A 64 -0.43 -16.15 -37.80
C LEU A 64 0.37 -17.10 -38.71
N ASN A 65 0.79 -16.64 -39.89
CA ASN A 65 1.43 -17.46 -40.92
C ASN A 65 0.60 -18.70 -41.29
N LEU A 66 -0.71 -18.52 -41.45
CA LEU A 66 -1.63 -19.62 -41.76
C LEU A 66 -1.37 -20.19 -43.16
N THR A 67 -1.54 -21.50 -43.28
CA THR A 67 -1.64 -22.20 -44.55
C THR A 67 -2.93 -21.82 -45.29
N ALA A 68 -2.99 -22.11 -46.59
CA ALA A 68 -4.21 -21.88 -47.39
C ALA A 68 -5.42 -22.63 -46.83
N SER A 69 -5.22 -23.84 -46.29
CA SER A 69 -6.29 -24.62 -45.64
C SER A 69 -6.79 -23.93 -44.38
N GLU A 70 -5.89 -23.53 -43.47
CA GLU A 70 -6.26 -22.87 -42.22
C GLU A 70 -6.92 -21.50 -42.44
N GLN A 71 -6.54 -20.80 -43.51
CA GLN A 71 -7.21 -19.55 -43.90
C GLN A 71 -8.65 -19.80 -44.35
N ILE A 72 -8.91 -20.89 -45.09
CA ILE A 72 -10.27 -21.30 -45.47
C ILE A 72 -11.08 -21.65 -44.21
N ASP A 73 -10.49 -22.41 -43.29
CA ASP A 73 -11.14 -22.80 -42.03
C ASP A 73 -11.46 -21.59 -41.15
N LEU A 74 -10.53 -20.65 -41.02
CA LEU A 74 -10.75 -19.39 -40.30
C LEU A 74 -11.90 -18.58 -40.92
N SER A 75 -11.91 -18.46 -42.25
CA SER A 75 -12.97 -17.75 -42.98
C SER A 75 -14.33 -18.39 -42.73
N ALA A 76 -14.43 -19.71 -42.88
CA ALA A 76 -15.65 -20.45 -42.63
C ALA A 76 -16.12 -20.30 -41.17
N ALA A 77 -15.21 -20.38 -40.20
CA ALA A 77 -15.52 -20.23 -38.78
C ALA A 77 -16.06 -18.83 -38.43
N VAL A 78 -15.40 -17.78 -38.92
CA VAL A 78 -15.85 -16.39 -38.71
C VAL A 78 -17.21 -16.17 -39.36
N GLN A 79 -17.39 -16.59 -40.61
CA GLN A 79 -18.65 -16.42 -41.34
C GLN A 79 -19.80 -17.21 -40.70
N ALA A 80 -19.57 -18.45 -40.30
CA ALA A 80 -20.57 -19.27 -39.61
C ALA A 80 -20.99 -18.62 -38.28
N ARG A 81 -20.03 -18.07 -37.53
CA ARG A 81 -20.33 -17.40 -36.26
C ARG A 81 -21.15 -16.14 -36.47
N GLU A 82 -20.80 -15.36 -37.48
CA GLU A 82 -21.45 -14.11 -37.83
C GLU A 82 -22.85 -14.30 -38.42
N ALA A 83 -23.05 -15.34 -39.22
CA ALA A 83 -24.34 -15.72 -39.79
C ALA A 83 -25.29 -16.27 -38.69
N ALA A 84 -24.75 -16.94 -37.67
CA ALA A 84 -25.54 -17.41 -36.54
C ALA A 84 -26.08 -16.23 -35.72
N LEU A 85 -25.29 -15.18 -35.53
CA LEU A 85 -25.69 -13.97 -34.85
C LEU A 85 -24.71 -12.83 -35.14
N SER A 86 -25.25 -11.63 -35.39
CA SER A 86 -24.46 -10.40 -35.45
C SER A 86 -23.54 -10.22 -34.23
N THR A 87 -22.27 -9.92 -34.49
CA THR A 87 -21.26 -9.63 -33.46
C THR A 87 -21.08 -8.14 -33.14
N GLN A 88 -22.04 -7.30 -33.56
CA GLN A 88 -22.12 -5.92 -33.09
C GLN A 88 -22.62 -5.89 -31.64
N LEU A 89 -21.72 -5.51 -30.72
CA LEU A 89 -21.97 -5.51 -29.28
C LEU A 89 -22.34 -4.14 -28.72
N GLY A 90 -22.03 -3.06 -29.44
CA GLY A 90 -22.35 -1.69 -29.04
C GLY A 90 -22.39 -0.74 -30.23
N ALA A 91 -22.82 0.50 -29.99
CA ALA A 91 -22.79 1.54 -31.00
C ALA A 91 -21.34 1.78 -31.46
N GLY A 92 -21.09 1.79 -32.77
CA GLY A 92 -19.76 2.09 -33.32
C GLY A 92 -18.73 0.96 -33.30
N TRP A 93 -18.99 -0.20 -32.70
CA TRP A 93 -18.01 -1.30 -32.65
C TRP A 93 -18.60 -2.73 -32.68
N ALA A 94 -17.81 -3.69 -33.15
CA ALA A 94 -18.14 -5.11 -33.20
C ALA A 94 -16.95 -5.99 -32.78
N ALA A 95 -17.23 -7.20 -32.32
CA ALA A 95 -16.21 -8.18 -31.93
C ALA A 95 -16.44 -9.56 -32.60
N PRO A 96 -16.14 -9.69 -33.91
CA PRO A 96 -16.09 -10.97 -34.58
C PRO A 96 -15.15 -11.93 -33.86
N HIS A 97 -15.44 -13.23 -33.87
CA HIS A 97 -14.56 -14.21 -33.25
C HIS A 97 -14.66 -15.56 -33.95
N ALA A 98 -13.55 -16.30 -33.91
CA ALA A 98 -13.47 -17.68 -34.36
C ALA A 98 -12.64 -18.52 -33.39
N MET A 99 -13.04 -19.78 -33.24
CA MET A 99 -12.26 -20.78 -32.53
C MET A 99 -11.50 -21.61 -33.55
N LEU A 100 -10.18 -21.55 -33.49
CA LEU A 100 -9.30 -22.29 -34.39
C LEU A 100 -7.98 -22.59 -33.66
N ASP A 101 -7.55 -23.85 -33.62
CA ASP A 101 -6.34 -24.28 -32.90
C ASP A 101 -5.09 -24.07 -33.77
N VAL A 102 -4.77 -22.80 -34.02
CA VAL A 102 -3.64 -22.35 -34.87
C VAL A 102 -2.60 -21.55 -34.07
N SER A 103 -2.85 -21.30 -32.80
CA SER A 103 -1.99 -20.53 -31.89
C SER A 103 -2.35 -20.84 -30.45
N ASP A 104 -1.32 -21.00 -29.61
CA ASP A 104 -1.47 -21.11 -28.15
C ASP A 104 -1.79 -19.76 -27.49
N ASP A 105 -1.62 -18.65 -28.20
CA ASP A 105 -1.97 -17.31 -27.73
C ASP A 105 -3.32 -16.83 -28.27
N LEU A 106 -4.02 -15.99 -27.50
CA LEU A 106 -5.16 -15.21 -27.97
C LEU A 106 -4.68 -14.12 -28.95
N VAL A 107 -5.20 -14.13 -30.18
CA VAL A 107 -4.89 -13.11 -31.18
C VAL A 107 -6.08 -12.20 -31.42
N MET A 108 -5.81 -10.89 -31.46
CA MET A 108 -6.79 -9.85 -31.77
C MET A 108 -6.31 -9.05 -32.98
N ILE A 109 -7.15 -8.96 -34.01
CA ILE A 109 -6.96 -8.10 -35.17
C ILE A 109 -7.93 -6.93 -35.08
N VAL A 110 -7.41 -5.70 -35.20
CA VAL A 110 -8.23 -4.49 -35.16
C VAL A 110 -8.47 -3.94 -36.54
N GLY A 111 -9.72 -3.96 -36.98
CA GLY A 111 -10.20 -3.33 -38.20
C GLY A 111 -10.76 -1.95 -37.91
N ARG A 112 -10.34 -0.95 -38.67
CA ARG A 112 -10.85 0.42 -38.56
C ARG A 112 -11.43 0.92 -39.87
N SER A 113 -12.70 1.33 -39.86
CA SER A 113 -13.39 1.97 -40.98
C SER A 113 -13.70 3.43 -40.68
N LYS A 114 -13.21 4.35 -41.53
CA LYS A 114 -13.55 5.78 -41.42
C LYS A 114 -14.99 6.06 -41.84
N SER A 115 -15.46 5.41 -42.91
CA SER A 115 -16.82 5.54 -43.45
C SER A 115 -17.86 4.79 -42.62
N GLY A 116 -17.41 3.85 -41.78
CA GLY A 116 -18.29 2.93 -41.05
C GLY A 116 -18.76 1.78 -41.94
N ILE A 117 -18.96 0.64 -41.32
CA ILE A 117 -19.44 -0.60 -41.94
C ILE A 117 -20.92 -0.76 -41.60
N ASP A 118 -21.73 -1.08 -42.61
CA ASP A 118 -23.09 -1.52 -42.39
C ASP A 118 -23.09 -2.94 -41.84
N TYR A 119 -23.59 -3.08 -40.61
CA TYR A 119 -23.63 -4.35 -39.89
C TYR A 119 -25.03 -4.96 -39.82
N GLY A 120 -26.00 -4.38 -40.53
CA GLY A 120 -27.39 -4.86 -40.59
C GLY A 120 -28.23 -4.53 -39.35
N ARG A 121 -27.83 -3.50 -38.58
CA ARG A 121 -28.54 -3.01 -37.38
C ARG A 121 -28.58 -1.47 -37.37
N PRO A 122 -29.52 -0.86 -38.11
CA PRO A 122 -29.62 0.60 -38.22
C PRO A 122 -29.74 1.30 -36.87
N GLU A 123 -30.40 0.67 -35.90
CA GLU A 123 -30.65 1.19 -34.56
C GLU A 123 -29.38 1.35 -33.71
N MET A 124 -28.32 0.59 -34.01
CA MET A 124 -27.02 0.65 -33.33
C MET A 124 -25.97 1.46 -34.12
N GLY A 125 -26.37 2.06 -35.24
CA GLY A 125 -25.50 2.83 -36.12
C GLY A 125 -24.43 2.00 -36.84
N ARG A 126 -23.55 2.70 -37.58
CA ARG A 126 -22.45 2.08 -38.34
C ARG A 126 -21.33 1.62 -37.42
N VAL A 127 -20.68 0.51 -37.78
CA VAL A 127 -19.51 -0.02 -37.06
C VAL A 127 -18.23 0.59 -37.60
N HIS A 128 -17.47 1.28 -36.75
CA HIS A 128 -16.20 1.92 -37.12
C HIS A 128 -14.99 1.13 -36.65
N LEU A 129 -15.13 0.36 -35.56
CA LEU A 129 -14.08 -0.51 -35.01
C LEU A 129 -14.54 -1.97 -34.98
N MET A 130 -13.71 -2.87 -35.48
CA MET A 130 -13.95 -4.31 -35.45
C MET A 130 -12.77 -4.99 -34.75
N PHE A 131 -13.05 -5.82 -33.75
CA PHE A 131 -12.04 -6.58 -33.00
C PHE A 131 -12.21 -8.07 -33.29
N LEU A 132 -11.50 -8.59 -34.30
CA LEU A 132 -11.55 -10.01 -34.65
C LEU A 132 -10.67 -10.80 -33.68
N PHE A 133 -11.29 -11.68 -32.90
CA PHE A 133 -10.60 -12.58 -31.96
C PHE A 133 -10.41 -13.97 -32.56
N ILE A 134 -9.22 -14.51 -32.39
CA ILE A 134 -8.86 -15.87 -32.78
C ILE A 134 -8.29 -16.54 -31.55
N SER A 135 -8.96 -17.58 -31.08
CA SER A 135 -8.58 -18.31 -29.86
C SER A 135 -8.67 -19.81 -30.08
N SER A 136 -7.74 -20.58 -29.52
CA SER A 136 -7.94 -22.01 -29.34
C SER A 136 -9.04 -22.29 -28.30
N PRO A 137 -9.67 -23.48 -28.30
CA PRO A 137 -10.64 -23.87 -27.26
C PRO A 137 -10.09 -23.76 -25.83
N ARG A 138 -8.76 -23.93 -25.65
CA ARG A 138 -8.07 -23.82 -24.35
C ARG A 138 -8.11 -22.39 -23.79
N ASN A 139 -8.20 -21.38 -24.65
CA ASN A 139 -8.16 -19.96 -24.28
C ASN A 139 -9.52 -19.26 -24.29
N HIS A 140 -10.61 -20.03 -24.31
CA HIS A 140 -11.95 -19.45 -24.38
C HIS A 140 -12.26 -18.50 -23.22
N ASP A 141 -11.82 -18.85 -22.00
CA ASP A 141 -12.03 -18.01 -20.82
C ASP A 141 -11.25 -16.70 -20.89
N ILE A 142 -10.01 -16.73 -21.42
CA ILE A 142 -9.18 -15.55 -21.64
C ILE A 142 -9.87 -14.60 -22.63
N TYR A 143 -10.39 -15.14 -23.74
CA TYR A 143 -11.18 -14.38 -24.71
C TYR A 143 -12.37 -13.67 -24.05
N LEU A 144 -13.17 -14.39 -23.24
CA LEU A 144 -14.34 -13.79 -22.57
C LEU A 144 -13.94 -12.68 -21.61
N ARG A 145 -12.82 -12.81 -20.88
CA ARG A 145 -12.30 -11.75 -20.00
C ARG A 145 -11.86 -10.52 -20.79
N VAL A 146 -11.12 -10.70 -21.88
CA VAL A 146 -10.68 -9.61 -22.76
C VAL A 146 -11.87 -8.90 -23.43
N LEU A 147 -12.90 -9.66 -23.84
CA LEU A 147 -14.14 -9.11 -24.36
C LEU A 147 -14.88 -8.28 -23.31
N GLY A 148 -14.92 -8.76 -22.06
CA GLY A 148 -15.45 -8.01 -20.92
C GLY A 148 -14.71 -6.70 -20.70
N GLN A 149 -13.38 -6.70 -20.78
CA GLN A 149 -12.56 -5.48 -20.72
C GLN A 149 -12.93 -4.48 -21.82
N LEU A 150 -13.03 -4.92 -23.09
CA LEU A 150 -13.44 -4.04 -24.20
C LEU A 150 -14.84 -3.46 -23.99
N ALA A 151 -15.80 -4.30 -23.57
CA ALA A 151 -17.17 -3.85 -23.33
C ALA A 151 -17.24 -2.81 -22.21
N GLN A 152 -16.48 -2.99 -21.13
CA GLN A 152 -16.39 -2.00 -20.04
C GLN A 152 -15.75 -0.69 -20.51
N VAL A 153 -14.66 -0.76 -21.27
CA VAL A 153 -13.95 0.43 -21.79
C VAL A 153 -14.89 1.33 -22.62
N PHE A 154 -15.82 0.74 -23.39
CA PHE A 154 -16.76 1.47 -24.23
C PHE A 154 -18.13 1.75 -23.58
N LYS A 155 -18.44 1.15 -22.43
CA LYS A 155 -19.64 1.44 -21.63
C LYS A 155 -19.39 2.47 -20.52
N ASP A 156 -18.13 2.82 -20.24
CA ASP A 156 -17.71 3.72 -19.16
C ASP A 156 -18.35 5.13 -19.30
N GLU A 157 -19.39 5.39 -18.50
CA GLU A 157 -20.14 6.65 -18.49
C GLU A 157 -19.28 7.85 -18.05
N ASP A 158 -18.15 7.59 -17.37
CA ASP A 158 -17.22 8.63 -16.91
C ASP A 158 -16.31 9.16 -18.04
N GLU A 159 -16.21 8.48 -19.19
CA GLU A 159 -15.45 8.95 -20.37
C GLU A 159 -16.22 8.77 -21.70
N PRO A 160 -17.29 9.56 -21.94
CA PRO A 160 -18.15 9.41 -23.13
C PRO A 160 -17.40 9.56 -24.46
N ASP A 161 -16.31 10.34 -24.50
CA ASP A 161 -15.52 10.58 -25.72
C ASP A 161 -14.51 9.45 -26.04
N ARG A 162 -14.42 8.40 -25.20
CA ARG A 162 -13.39 7.36 -25.35
C ARG A 162 -13.56 6.56 -26.64
N LEU A 163 -14.78 6.16 -26.97
CA LEU A 163 -15.08 5.47 -28.22
C LEU A 163 -14.75 6.35 -29.44
N GLU A 164 -15.10 7.63 -29.40
CA GLU A 164 -14.81 8.55 -30.50
C GLU A 164 -13.30 8.74 -30.72
N ARG A 165 -12.52 8.87 -29.63
CA ARG A 165 -11.06 8.88 -29.69
C ARG A 165 -10.49 7.59 -30.28
N ALA A 166 -11.04 6.42 -29.91
CA ALA A 166 -10.63 5.13 -30.46
C ALA A 166 -10.93 5.04 -31.97
N ILE A 167 -12.08 5.53 -32.42
CA ILE A 167 -12.45 5.58 -33.85
C ILE A 167 -11.47 6.48 -34.64
N ARG A 168 -11.10 7.63 -34.05
CA ARG A 168 -10.15 8.56 -34.67
C ARG A 168 -8.70 8.06 -34.66
N ALA A 169 -8.36 7.08 -33.82
CA ALA A 169 -7.02 6.54 -33.72
C ALA A 169 -6.56 5.89 -35.04
N ASP A 170 -5.61 6.54 -35.72
CA ASP A 170 -5.05 6.12 -37.00
C ASP A 170 -3.81 5.23 -36.90
N SER A 171 -3.37 4.94 -35.67
CA SER A 171 -2.18 4.15 -35.38
C SER A 171 -2.40 3.29 -34.14
N ALA A 172 -1.68 2.16 -34.08
CA ALA A 172 -1.72 1.26 -32.94
C ALA A 172 -1.41 1.98 -31.62
N ALA A 173 -0.47 2.93 -31.61
CA ALA A 173 -0.13 3.71 -30.43
C ALA A 173 -1.30 4.58 -29.93
N LYS A 174 -1.98 5.31 -30.84
CA LYS A 174 -3.16 6.11 -30.49
C LYS A 174 -4.32 5.22 -30.03
N LEU A 175 -4.47 4.05 -30.64
CA LEU A 175 -5.53 3.11 -30.26
C LEU A 175 -5.27 2.50 -28.88
N LYS A 176 -4.03 2.10 -28.57
CA LYS A 176 -3.63 1.66 -27.22
C LYS A 176 -3.93 2.73 -26.17
N ALA A 177 -3.63 3.99 -26.49
CA ALA A 177 -3.92 5.11 -25.60
C ALA A 177 -5.43 5.31 -25.38
N ALA A 178 -6.25 5.08 -26.41
CA ALA A 178 -7.71 5.20 -26.32
C ALA A 178 -8.38 4.01 -25.61
N LEU A 179 -7.85 2.79 -25.77
CA LEU A 179 -8.37 1.57 -25.13
C LEU A 179 -7.93 1.40 -23.67
N GLY A 180 -7.09 2.31 -23.16
CA GLY A 180 -6.67 2.31 -21.78
C GLY A 180 -5.74 1.15 -21.44
N ASP A 181 -4.56 1.11 -22.07
CA ASP A 181 -3.40 0.39 -21.51
C ASP A 181 -3.03 1.06 -20.17
N ASN A 182 -3.77 0.70 -19.13
CA ASN A 182 -3.74 1.27 -17.79
C ASN A 182 -2.55 0.71 -16.97
N ALA A 183 -1.36 0.68 -17.57
CA ALA A 183 -0.14 0.61 -16.79
C ALA A 183 0.24 1.98 -16.21
N ARG A 184 -0.11 3.12 -16.84
CA ARG A 184 0.15 4.46 -16.25
C ARG A 184 -0.88 5.50 -16.71
N LYS A 185 -1.47 6.22 -15.74
CA LYS A 185 -2.38 7.39 -15.82
C LYS A 185 -3.89 7.12 -15.69
N ARG A 186 -4.32 6.54 -14.56
CA ARG A 186 -5.45 7.14 -13.85
C ARG A 186 -5.06 8.59 -13.57
N ARG A 187 -5.72 9.58 -14.17
CA ARG A 187 -5.65 10.96 -13.65
C ARG A 187 -6.27 10.88 -12.26
N LEU A 188 -5.40 10.74 -11.26
CA LEU A 188 -5.81 10.77 -9.87
C LEU A 188 -6.62 12.05 -9.66
N PHE A 189 -7.92 11.92 -9.39
CA PHE A 189 -8.78 13.08 -9.19
C PHE A 189 -8.44 13.68 -7.83
N VAL A 190 -7.50 14.61 -7.82
CA VAL A 190 -7.05 15.28 -6.61
C VAL A 190 -7.98 16.47 -6.36
N SER A 191 -8.62 16.50 -5.19
CA SER A 191 -9.53 17.58 -4.81
C SER A 191 -8.89 18.95 -5.03
N ARG A 192 -9.62 19.87 -5.69
CA ARG A 192 -9.18 21.26 -5.88
C ARG A 192 -9.06 22.03 -4.56
N ARG A 193 -9.67 21.53 -3.49
CA ARG A 193 -9.56 22.10 -2.13
C ARG A 193 -8.19 21.90 -1.51
N LEU A 194 -7.37 20.98 -2.03
CA LEU A 194 -6.03 20.74 -1.51
C LEU A 194 -5.05 21.85 -1.97
N PRO A 195 -4.09 22.26 -1.11
CA PRO A 195 -3.03 23.21 -1.46
C PRO A 195 -2.24 22.78 -2.71
N GLN A 196 -1.67 23.75 -3.43
CA GLN A 196 -0.97 23.49 -4.70
C GLN A 196 0.17 22.48 -4.54
N VAL A 197 0.98 22.61 -3.48
CA VAL A 197 2.11 21.72 -3.17
C VAL A 197 1.61 20.30 -2.91
N THR A 198 0.64 20.13 -2.00
CA THR A 198 -0.04 18.85 -1.75
C THR A 198 -0.57 18.23 -3.04
N ARG A 199 -1.26 19.00 -3.89
CA ARG A 199 -1.78 18.49 -5.17
C ARG A 199 -0.67 18.04 -6.11
N ALA A 200 0.47 18.74 -6.12
CA ALA A 200 1.62 18.36 -6.94
C ALA A 200 2.26 17.06 -6.43
N LEU A 201 2.45 16.95 -5.10
CA LEU A 201 2.98 15.74 -4.47
C LEU A 201 2.09 14.54 -4.73
N VAL A 202 0.80 14.62 -4.37
CA VAL A 202 -0.18 13.54 -4.51
C VAL A 202 -0.28 13.04 -5.96
N ARG A 203 -0.23 13.93 -6.95
CA ARG A 203 -0.25 13.55 -8.38
C ARG A 203 0.97 12.74 -8.82
N ASN A 204 2.13 12.92 -8.18
CA ASN A 204 3.39 12.30 -8.59
C ASN A 204 3.87 11.20 -7.65
N LEU A 205 3.33 11.11 -6.43
CA LEU A 205 3.89 10.29 -5.37
C LEU A 205 3.92 8.79 -5.69
N LEU A 206 2.85 8.25 -6.28
CA LEU A 206 2.82 6.83 -6.67
C LEU A 206 3.91 6.52 -7.70
N ARG A 207 4.07 7.39 -8.71
CA ARG A 207 5.14 7.25 -9.71
C ARG A 207 6.52 7.38 -9.06
N PHE A 208 6.70 8.37 -8.18
CA PHE A 208 7.96 8.54 -7.46
C PHE A 208 8.30 7.30 -6.63
N ALA A 209 7.33 6.73 -5.91
CA ALA A 209 7.51 5.49 -5.15
C ALA A 209 7.85 4.29 -6.05
N ASP A 210 7.26 4.18 -7.24
CA ASP A 210 7.63 3.16 -8.23
C ASP A 210 9.05 3.38 -8.76
N ASP A 211 9.41 4.61 -9.11
CA ASP A 211 10.71 4.96 -9.72
C ASP A 211 11.85 4.74 -8.73
N VAL A 212 11.60 4.89 -7.41
CA VAL A 212 12.58 4.55 -6.37
C VAL A 212 12.49 3.10 -5.90
N ASP A 213 11.65 2.24 -6.48
CA ASP A 213 11.44 0.85 -6.02
C ASP A 213 11.04 0.75 -4.54
N ALA A 214 10.13 1.63 -4.11
CA ALA A 214 9.56 1.57 -2.77
C ALA A 214 8.43 0.54 -2.69
N GLU A 215 8.50 -0.33 -1.68
CA GLU A 215 7.48 -1.33 -1.39
C GLU A 215 6.15 -0.67 -0.99
N ALA A 216 6.25 0.40 -0.20
CA ALA A 216 5.10 1.08 0.35
C ALA A 216 5.33 2.59 0.49
N ILE A 217 4.21 3.31 0.59
CA ILE A 217 4.18 4.72 0.98
C ILE A 217 3.57 4.80 2.38
N VAL A 218 4.25 5.42 3.33
CA VAL A 218 3.67 5.77 4.64
C VAL A 218 3.12 7.19 4.55
N LEU A 219 1.81 7.35 4.71
CA LEU A 219 1.12 8.62 4.53
C LEU A 219 0.51 9.09 5.85
N PHE A 220 0.94 10.25 6.35
CA PHE A 220 0.38 10.83 7.58
C PHE A 220 -0.96 11.52 7.29
N THR A 221 -2.06 10.98 7.81
CA THR A 221 -3.41 11.46 7.50
C THR A 221 -3.84 12.66 8.34
N ASP A 222 -3.27 12.79 9.53
CA ASP A 222 -3.52 13.87 10.50
C ASP A 222 -2.93 15.24 10.11
N VAL A 223 -2.23 15.29 8.97
CA VAL A 223 -1.93 16.55 8.26
C VAL A 223 -3.24 17.26 7.88
N PHE A 224 -4.33 16.52 7.65
CA PHE A 224 -5.63 17.06 7.24
C PHE A 224 -6.65 17.00 8.36
N ARG A 225 -7.36 18.11 8.58
CA ARG A 225 -8.56 18.14 9.43
C ARG A 225 -9.68 17.25 8.88
N ASN A 226 -9.78 17.17 7.55
CA ASN A 226 -10.67 16.24 6.85
C ASN A 226 -9.86 15.31 5.92
N PRO A 227 -9.38 14.17 6.43
CA PRO A 227 -8.62 13.21 5.64
C PRO A 227 -9.39 12.58 4.47
N GLN A 228 -10.73 12.65 4.45
CA GLN A 228 -11.55 12.06 3.37
C GLN A 228 -11.25 12.69 2.00
N LEU A 229 -10.70 13.91 1.97
CA LEU A 229 -10.21 14.55 0.73
C LEU A 229 -9.14 13.72 0.01
N LEU A 230 -8.46 12.82 0.72
CA LEU A 230 -7.45 11.91 0.17
C LEU A 230 -8.05 10.60 -0.36
N ALA A 231 -9.35 10.34 -0.20
CA ALA A 231 -9.94 9.03 -0.49
C ALA A 231 -9.67 8.54 -1.93
N SER A 232 -9.71 9.43 -2.93
CA SER A 232 -9.41 9.11 -4.33
C SER A 232 -7.94 8.77 -4.59
N PHE A 233 -7.04 9.14 -3.68
CA PHE A 233 -5.62 8.88 -3.75
C PHE A 233 -5.19 7.58 -3.07
N ILE A 234 -5.86 7.21 -1.98
CA ILE A 234 -5.46 6.05 -1.18
C ILE A 234 -5.56 4.75 -1.97
N SER A 235 -4.53 3.91 -1.84
CA SER A 235 -4.44 2.60 -2.49
C SER A 235 -3.74 1.56 -1.60
N LYS A 236 -3.73 0.30 -2.04
CA LYS A 236 -3.04 -0.81 -1.35
C LYS A 236 -1.51 -0.70 -1.33
N LYS A 237 -0.92 0.31 -1.99
CA LYS A 237 0.49 0.66 -1.84
C LYS A 237 0.76 1.52 -0.59
N MET A 238 -0.28 2.02 0.09
CA MET A 238 -0.14 2.98 1.19
C MET A 238 -0.43 2.36 2.55
N VAL A 239 0.43 2.66 3.53
CA VAL A 239 0.17 2.49 4.96
C VAL A 239 -0.18 3.86 5.52
N LEU A 240 -1.35 3.99 6.16
CA LEU A 240 -1.79 5.26 6.74
C LEU A 240 -1.23 5.38 8.15
N ALA A 241 -0.59 6.50 8.46
CA ALA A 241 -0.11 6.82 9.79
C ALA A 241 -0.90 7.99 10.38
N THR A 242 -1.13 7.98 11.68
CA THR A 242 -1.71 9.12 12.40
C THR A 242 -1.07 9.27 13.77
N ARG A 243 -0.74 10.52 14.15
CA ARG A 243 -0.22 10.89 15.49
C ARG A 243 -1.35 11.12 16.49
N ALA A 244 -2.57 11.36 16.01
CA ALA A 244 -3.75 11.54 16.86
C ALA A 244 -5.05 11.27 16.10
N GLY A 245 -6.05 10.75 16.80
CA GLY A 245 -7.40 10.57 16.26
C GLY A 245 -7.56 9.33 15.37
N GLU A 246 -8.76 9.21 14.81
CA GLU A 246 -9.14 8.07 13.98
C GLU A 246 -8.92 8.34 12.50
N VAL A 247 -8.57 7.28 11.78
CA VAL A 247 -8.50 7.31 10.31
C VAL A 247 -9.88 6.88 9.79
N PRO A 248 -10.56 7.69 8.95
CA PRO A 248 -11.89 7.34 8.44
C PRO A 248 -11.92 5.98 7.74
N ASP A 249 -12.94 5.16 8.00
CA ASP A 249 -13.08 3.79 7.46
C ASP A 249 -12.93 3.69 5.94
N VAL A 250 -13.40 4.72 5.22
CA VAL A 250 -13.29 4.82 3.76
C VAL A 250 -11.82 4.79 3.30
N LEU A 251 -10.91 5.39 4.07
CA LEU A 251 -9.48 5.36 3.77
C LEU A 251 -8.87 4.03 4.18
N VAL A 252 -9.25 3.51 5.36
CA VAL A 252 -8.78 2.22 5.89
C VAL A 252 -9.06 1.09 4.90
N ALA A 253 -10.29 1.03 4.35
CA ALA A 253 -10.69 0.01 3.39
C ALA A 253 -9.82 0.00 2.12
N ARG A 254 -9.31 1.17 1.70
CA ARG A 254 -8.49 1.34 0.49
C ARG A 254 -6.99 1.12 0.74
N ALA A 255 -6.52 1.39 1.95
CA ALA A 255 -5.11 1.30 2.33
C ALA A 255 -4.66 -0.16 2.52
N ARG A 256 -3.33 -0.35 2.56
CA ARG A 256 -2.68 -1.61 2.98
C ARG A 256 -2.92 -1.90 4.46
N GLY A 257 -2.92 -0.85 5.28
CA GLY A 257 -3.13 -0.92 6.72
C GLY A 257 -3.01 0.45 7.37
N VAL A 258 -3.25 0.49 8.68
CA VAL A 258 -3.21 1.71 9.48
C VAL A 258 -2.30 1.53 10.69
N VAL A 259 -1.48 2.53 10.93
CA VAL A 259 -0.65 2.67 12.11
C VAL A 259 -1.11 3.89 12.88
N ARG A 260 -1.37 3.69 14.17
CA ARG A 260 -1.70 4.75 15.11
C ARG A 260 -0.48 4.89 16.02
N LEU A 261 0.09 6.08 16.06
CA LEU A 261 1.21 6.37 16.96
C LEU A 261 0.67 6.68 18.35
N ALA A 262 1.53 6.50 19.36
CA ALA A 262 1.29 7.01 20.70
C ALA A 262 0.91 8.49 20.64
N ARG A 263 0.07 8.96 21.57
CA ARG A 263 -0.23 10.39 21.66
C ARG A 263 1.06 11.13 21.98
N GLY A 264 1.32 12.18 21.22
CA GLY A 264 2.41 13.10 21.52
C GLY A 264 2.81 14.03 20.38
N ASP A 265 3.46 15.13 20.77
CA ASP A 265 4.08 16.07 19.88
C ASP A 265 5.51 15.59 19.61
N PHE A 266 5.71 14.88 18.51
CA PHE A 266 7.01 14.39 18.07
C PHE A 266 7.61 15.26 16.98
N SER A 267 8.94 15.27 16.86
CA SER A 267 9.56 15.71 15.60
C SER A 267 9.06 14.83 14.44
N GLU A 268 8.98 15.39 13.23
CA GLU A 268 8.54 14.63 12.06
C GLU A 268 9.38 13.38 11.81
N GLU A 269 10.70 13.49 12.03
CA GLU A 269 11.62 12.36 11.95
C GLU A 269 11.23 11.25 12.95
N SER A 270 10.96 11.62 14.20
CA SER A 270 10.55 10.66 15.22
C SER A 270 9.20 10.02 14.90
N ALA A 271 8.24 10.80 14.41
CA ALA A 271 6.94 10.30 13.99
C ALA A 271 7.08 9.27 12.85
N VAL A 272 7.93 9.56 11.85
CA VAL A 272 8.22 8.64 10.74
C VAL A 272 8.88 7.35 11.25
N GLN A 273 9.88 7.44 12.14
CA GLN A 273 10.52 6.27 12.72
C GLN A 273 9.52 5.37 13.48
N LEU A 274 8.67 5.97 14.32
CA LEU A 274 7.62 5.26 15.03
C LEU A 274 6.60 4.61 14.09
N ALA A 275 6.21 5.31 13.03
CA ALA A 275 5.29 4.78 12.02
C ALA A 275 5.87 3.58 11.28
N LEU A 276 7.14 3.65 10.87
CA LEU A 276 7.83 2.54 10.22
C LEU A 276 7.97 1.33 11.16
N LEU A 277 8.25 1.58 12.43
CA LEU A 277 8.40 0.55 13.44
C LEU A 277 7.10 -0.21 13.68
N SER A 278 6.00 0.49 13.95
CA SER A 278 4.69 -0.14 14.17
C SER A 278 4.14 -0.77 12.89
N ALA A 279 4.40 -0.19 11.71
CA ALA A 279 4.07 -0.82 10.44
C ALA A 279 4.84 -2.14 10.23
N GLY A 280 6.12 -2.17 10.61
CA GLY A 280 6.94 -3.39 10.58
C GLY A 280 6.45 -4.46 11.56
N SER A 281 6.12 -4.06 12.80
CA SER A 281 5.57 -4.94 13.85
C SER A 281 4.28 -5.64 13.38
N LYS A 282 3.39 -4.90 12.71
CA LYS A 282 2.12 -5.40 12.15
C LYS A 282 2.28 -6.18 10.83
N GLY A 283 3.50 -6.38 10.35
CA GLY A 283 3.76 -7.05 9.07
C GLY A 283 3.29 -6.26 7.84
N LEU A 284 3.03 -4.97 7.98
CA LEU A 284 2.64 -4.08 6.87
C LEU A 284 3.82 -3.69 5.98
N LEU A 285 5.05 -3.85 6.48
CA LEU A 285 6.30 -3.56 5.77
C LEU A 285 7.28 -4.72 5.89
N GLY A 286 8.03 -4.99 4.82
CA GLY A 286 9.15 -5.92 4.85
C GLY A 286 10.39 -5.32 5.54
N ALA A 287 11.13 -6.16 6.26
CA ALA A 287 12.36 -5.77 6.96
C ALA A 287 13.54 -5.42 6.03
N GLY A 288 13.33 -5.30 4.71
CA GLY A 288 14.36 -4.91 3.73
C GLY A 288 13.93 -3.77 2.81
N SER A 289 12.73 -3.27 3.03
CA SER A 289 12.01 -2.57 1.99
C SER A 289 12.31 -1.09 2.01
N ARG A 290 12.47 -0.51 0.83
CA ARG A 290 12.49 0.94 0.70
C ARG A 290 11.07 1.47 0.86
N VAL A 291 10.91 2.52 1.64
CA VAL A 291 9.61 3.13 1.96
C VAL A 291 9.69 4.62 1.68
N VAL A 292 8.64 5.18 1.10
CA VAL A 292 8.48 6.64 0.97
C VAL A 292 7.53 7.12 2.05
N ALA A 293 8.01 7.89 3.02
CA ALA A 293 7.16 8.54 4.00
C ALA A 293 6.78 9.95 3.52
N VAL A 294 5.52 10.31 3.63
CA VAL A 294 5.01 11.65 3.32
C VAL A 294 4.29 12.20 4.53
N CYS A 295 4.78 13.33 5.02
CA CYS A 295 4.32 13.98 6.23
C CYS A 295 4.23 15.51 6.04
N GLY A 296 3.80 16.15 7.11
CA GLY A 296 3.73 17.58 7.28
C GLY A 296 3.21 17.89 8.68
N GLU A 297 3.14 19.17 9.00
CA GLU A 297 2.61 19.63 10.28
C GLU A 297 1.14 19.18 10.46
N LYS A 298 0.77 18.84 11.70
CA LYS A 298 -0.57 18.39 12.03
C LYS A 298 -1.59 19.48 11.71
N ASN A 299 -2.71 19.13 11.08
CA ASN A 299 -3.78 20.05 10.67
C ASN A 299 -3.37 21.20 9.73
N SER A 300 -2.18 21.16 9.12
CA SER A 300 -1.69 22.20 8.19
C SER A 300 -2.35 22.13 6.80
N GLU A 301 -3.05 21.03 6.52
CA GLU A 301 -3.61 20.66 5.21
C GLU A 301 -2.55 20.54 4.09
N THR A 302 -1.27 20.55 4.46
CA THR A 302 -0.15 20.62 3.52
C THR A 302 0.82 19.49 3.76
N PHE A 303 1.00 18.64 2.75
CA PHE A 303 2.19 17.81 2.68
C PHE A 303 3.34 18.66 2.17
N ASP A 304 4.43 18.71 2.92
CA ASP A 304 5.64 19.46 2.59
C ASP A 304 6.91 18.57 2.61
N THR A 305 6.86 17.44 3.32
CA THR A 305 8.02 16.60 3.56
C THR A 305 7.84 15.21 2.96
N VAL A 306 8.85 14.79 2.19
CA VAL A 306 8.95 13.45 1.61
C VAL A 306 10.30 12.85 2.02
N ARG A 307 10.28 11.66 2.61
CA ARG A 307 11.47 10.94 3.07
C ARG A 307 11.55 9.56 2.44
N ILE A 308 12.75 9.15 2.04
CA ILE A 308 13.03 7.79 1.59
C ILE A 308 13.76 7.09 2.73
N GLU A 309 13.15 6.04 3.25
CA GLU A 309 13.66 5.31 4.41
C GLU A 309 13.85 3.84 4.06
N THR A 310 14.87 3.22 4.65
CA THR A 310 15.07 1.75 4.57
C THR A 310 15.17 1.22 5.99
N PRO A 311 14.04 0.88 6.64
CA PRO A 311 14.00 0.55 8.06
C PRO A 311 14.62 -0.81 8.41
N ARG A 312 15.38 -1.43 7.49
CA ARG A 312 15.93 -2.79 7.63
C ARG A 312 16.66 -3.01 8.94
N LEU A 313 17.63 -2.16 9.24
CA LEU A 313 18.45 -2.31 10.43
C LEU A 313 17.64 -2.09 11.71
N MET A 314 16.71 -1.14 11.69
CA MET A 314 15.85 -0.80 12.83
C MET A 314 14.87 -1.95 13.14
N ILE A 315 14.05 -2.35 12.15
CA ILE A 315 13.05 -3.41 12.30
C ILE A 315 13.71 -4.75 12.59
N SER A 316 14.80 -5.10 11.92
CA SER A 316 15.48 -6.38 12.18
C SER A 316 16.11 -6.43 13.58
N ARG A 317 16.70 -5.34 14.08
CA ARG A 317 17.27 -5.33 15.43
C ARG A 317 16.21 -5.45 16.51
N ILE A 318 15.02 -4.87 16.30
CA ILE A 318 13.93 -4.90 17.29
C ILE A 318 13.09 -6.18 17.17
N PHE A 319 12.78 -6.62 15.94
CA PHE A 319 11.81 -7.69 15.65
C PHE A 319 12.35 -8.86 14.79
N SER A 320 13.66 -9.13 14.73
CA SER A 320 14.22 -10.24 13.91
C SER A 320 13.57 -11.61 14.20
N ARG A 321 13.61 -12.54 13.23
CA ARG A 321 13.08 -13.91 13.39
C ARG A 321 13.79 -14.72 14.49
N THR A 322 15.05 -14.43 14.80
CA THR A 322 15.77 -14.92 15.99
C THR A 322 15.37 -14.18 17.29
N ALA A 323 14.71 -13.02 17.16
CA ALA A 323 14.13 -12.22 18.25
C ALA A 323 12.63 -12.45 18.46
N LYS A 324 12.01 -13.43 17.78
CA LYS A 324 10.68 -13.95 18.15
C LYS A 324 10.66 -14.59 19.55
N GLU A 325 11.81 -14.71 20.21
CA GLU A 325 11.94 -15.22 21.57
C GLU A 325 12.21 -14.14 22.63
N SER A 326 12.49 -12.87 22.28
CA SER A 326 12.87 -11.88 23.30
C SER A 326 11.72 -11.04 23.87
N VAL A 327 10.84 -10.45 23.04
CA VAL A 327 9.73 -9.59 23.51
C VAL A 327 8.59 -9.61 22.49
N GLN A 328 7.34 -9.70 22.94
CA GLN A 328 6.15 -9.56 22.08
C GLN A 328 6.04 -8.13 21.50
N PRO A 329 5.70 -7.94 20.21
CA PRO A 329 5.60 -6.61 19.61
C PRO A 329 4.68 -5.65 20.37
N GLU A 330 3.56 -6.14 20.87
CA GLU A 330 2.56 -5.38 21.63
C GLU A 330 3.14 -4.86 22.95
N VAL A 331 3.96 -5.67 23.62
CA VAL A 331 4.63 -5.31 24.88
C VAL A 331 5.65 -4.20 24.64
N PHE A 332 6.44 -4.33 23.57
CA PHE A 332 7.39 -3.29 23.17
C PHE A 332 6.67 -1.99 22.79
N GLU A 333 5.61 -2.06 21.98
CA GLU A 333 4.80 -0.90 21.59
C GLU A 333 4.21 -0.19 22.82
N ARG A 334 3.66 -0.95 23.77
CA ARG A 334 3.08 -0.39 25.00
C ARG A 334 4.14 0.23 25.92
N ALA A 335 5.28 -0.43 26.13
CA ALA A 335 6.38 0.13 26.93
C ALA A 335 6.94 1.42 26.30
N LEU A 336 7.10 1.42 24.97
CA LEU A 336 7.53 2.62 24.24
C LEU A 336 6.50 3.75 24.37
N GLN A 337 5.21 3.44 24.22
CA GLN A 337 4.13 4.42 24.40
C GLN A 337 4.18 5.06 25.79
N LEU A 338 4.26 4.27 26.86
CA LEU A 338 4.36 4.79 28.23
C LEU A 338 5.57 5.70 28.40
N MET A 339 6.73 5.34 27.83
CA MET A 339 7.94 6.16 27.89
C MET A 339 7.82 7.48 27.14
N LEU A 340 7.05 7.50 26.04
CA LEU A 340 6.76 8.72 25.29
C LEU A 340 5.76 9.61 26.02
N GLU A 341 4.70 9.05 26.61
CA GLU A 341 3.75 9.81 27.44
C GLU A 341 4.46 10.44 28.64
N MET A 342 5.28 9.66 29.36
CA MET A 342 6.10 10.16 30.48
C MET A 342 7.12 11.22 30.06
N SER A 343 7.61 11.16 28.82
CA SER A 343 8.49 12.20 28.28
C SER A 343 7.80 13.55 28.15
N GLU A 344 6.51 13.57 27.87
CA GLU A 344 5.74 14.80 27.61
C GLU A 344 5.09 15.33 28.87
N GLU A 345 4.44 14.46 29.62
CA GLU A 345 3.67 14.81 30.82
C GLU A 345 4.60 15.08 32.01
N GLY A 346 5.74 14.36 32.09
CA GLY A 346 6.50 14.25 33.32
C GLY A 346 5.63 13.70 34.46
N ARG A 347 6.02 13.96 35.71
CA ARG A 347 5.19 13.68 36.90
C ARG A 347 5.28 14.85 37.87
N GLU A 348 4.13 15.31 38.36
CA GLU A 348 4.05 16.47 39.27
C GLU A 348 4.81 17.71 38.74
N GLY A 349 4.78 17.92 37.42
CA GLY A 349 5.48 19.01 36.75
C GLY A 349 7.00 18.86 36.64
N LYS A 350 7.56 17.72 37.07
CA LYS A 350 8.99 17.42 36.99
C LYS A 350 9.30 16.43 35.86
N PRO A 351 10.42 16.59 35.15
CA PRO A 351 10.88 15.60 34.20
C PRO A 351 11.19 14.25 34.87
N ILE A 352 10.79 13.17 34.23
CA ILE A 352 11.08 11.79 34.66
C ILE A 352 12.30 11.27 33.90
N GLY A 353 13.15 10.49 34.55
CA GLY A 353 14.13 9.66 33.86
C GLY A 353 14.11 8.25 34.40
N THR A 354 13.82 7.29 33.54
CA THR A 354 13.67 5.88 33.91
C THR A 354 14.22 4.97 32.82
N VAL A 355 14.35 3.68 33.15
CA VAL A 355 14.76 2.62 32.22
C VAL A 355 13.75 1.49 32.32
N ILE A 356 13.29 0.99 31.18
CA ILE A 356 12.49 -0.24 31.11
C ILE A 356 13.30 -1.29 30.35
N VAL A 357 13.59 -2.42 31.00
CA VAL A 357 14.22 -3.60 30.39
C VAL A 357 13.13 -4.60 30.05
N LEU A 358 13.12 -5.09 28.80
CA LEU A 358 12.08 -5.95 28.25
C LEU A 358 12.69 -7.30 27.83
N GLY A 359 12.16 -8.38 28.41
CA GLY A 359 12.51 -9.76 28.06
C GLY A 359 13.83 -10.26 28.65
N ASP A 360 14.12 -11.54 28.38
CA ASP A 360 15.24 -12.30 28.98
C ASP A 360 15.26 -12.17 30.51
N GLU A 361 14.06 -12.12 31.11
CA GLU A 361 13.82 -11.74 32.50
C GLU A 361 14.59 -12.59 33.49
N ASP A 362 14.83 -13.86 33.19
CA ASP A 362 15.60 -14.77 34.05
C ASP A 362 17.06 -14.34 34.17
N VAL A 363 17.71 -14.02 33.04
CA VAL A 363 19.11 -13.58 33.01
C VAL A 363 19.24 -12.14 33.53
N VAL A 364 18.28 -11.28 33.20
CA VAL A 364 18.24 -9.91 33.70
C VAL A 364 18.10 -9.88 35.22
N ARG A 365 17.30 -10.78 35.80
CA ARG A 365 17.10 -10.89 37.25
C ARG A 365 18.40 -11.16 38.00
N ASP A 366 19.29 -11.98 37.46
CA ASP A 366 20.61 -12.25 38.07
C ASP A 366 21.53 -11.03 38.06
N MET A 367 21.26 -10.06 37.19
CA MET A 367 21.96 -8.78 37.07
C MET A 367 21.17 -7.63 37.70
N THR A 368 20.14 -7.92 38.49
CA THR A 368 19.23 -6.92 39.05
C THR A 368 19.22 -7.00 40.57
N GLN A 369 19.47 -5.87 41.23
CA GLN A 369 19.35 -5.71 42.67
C GLN A 369 18.20 -4.76 43.00
N GLN A 370 17.30 -5.21 43.86
CA GLN A 370 16.16 -4.39 44.27
C GLN A 370 16.62 -3.29 45.25
N LEU A 371 16.33 -2.01 44.96
CA LEU A 371 16.71 -0.88 45.83
C LEU A 371 15.68 -0.57 46.92
N THR A 372 14.39 -0.77 46.62
CA THR A 372 13.25 -0.50 47.52
C THR A 372 12.28 -1.68 47.55
N ILE A 373 11.19 -1.65 48.32
CA ILE A 373 10.19 -2.73 48.24
C ILE A 373 9.66 -2.80 46.80
N ASN A 374 9.71 -3.98 46.19
CA ASN A 374 9.18 -4.19 44.85
C ASN A 374 7.65 -4.10 44.90
N PRO A 375 7.03 -3.08 44.26
CA PRO A 375 5.59 -2.87 44.37
C PRO A 375 4.76 -3.91 43.59
N PHE A 376 5.36 -4.65 42.66
CA PHE A 376 4.65 -5.68 41.89
C PHE A 376 4.75 -7.08 42.51
N ARG A 377 5.51 -7.22 43.61
CA ARG A 377 5.69 -8.51 44.27
C ARG A 377 4.41 -8.91 45.02
N GLY A 378 3.96 -10.14 44.83
CA GLY A 378 2.79 -10.70 45.52
C GLY A 378 1.46 -10.55 44.77
N TYR A 379 1.43 -9.77 43.69
CA TYR A 379 0.30 -9.70 42.76
C TYR A 379 0.39 -10.80 41.71
N ASP A 380 -0.77 -11.26 41.23
CA ASP A 380 -0.85 -12.24 40.15
C ASP A 380 -0.33 -11.67 38.83
N GLU A 381 0.20 -12.53 37.96
CA GLU A 381 0.75 -12.10 36.67
C GLU A 381 -0.26 -11.37 35.78
N SER A 382 -1.54 -11.74 35.87
CA SER A 382 -2.64 -11.09 35.14
C SER A 382 -2.91 -9.67 35.62
N GLU A 383 -2.62 -9.34 36.88
CA GLU A 383 -2.88 -8.03 37.49
C GLU A 383 -1.70 -7.06 37.33
N ARG A 384 -0.56 -7.55 36.83
CA ARG A 384 0.68 -6.78 36.69
C ARG A 384 1.23 -6.82 35.26
N ASN A 385 0.36 -6.95 34.27
CA ASN A 385 0.77 -6.94 32.88
C ASN A 385 0.73 -5.52 32.30
N ILE A 386 1.84 -5.02 31.76
CA ILE A 386 1.97 -3.67 31.17
C ILE A 386 0.96 -3.38 30.06
N LEU A 387 0.42 -4.43 29.42
CA LEU A 387 -0.64 -4.34 28.41
C LEU A 387 -1.99 -3.95 28.99
N ASP A 388 -2.21 -4.11 30.30
CA ASP A 388 -3.42 -3.65 30.98
C ASP A 388 -3.43 -2.11 31.04
N PRO A 389 -4.40 -1.44 30.40
CA PRO A 389 -4.54 0.01 30.47
C PRO A 389 -4.74 0.53 31.90
N ALA A 390 -5.29 -0.28 32.82
CA ALA A 390 -5.52 0.12 34.21
C ALA A 390 -4.21 0.37 34.98
N LEU A 391 -3.09 -0.24 34.56
CA LEU A 391 -1.79 -0.06 35.19
C LEU A 391 -1.03 1.17 34.70
N GLU A 392 -1.57 1.94 33.76
CA GLU A 392 -0.90 3.12 33.20
C GLU A 392 -0.43 4.10 34.27
N GLU A 393 -1.34 4.55 35.13
CA GLU A 393 -1.01 5.48 36.22
C GLU A 393 -0.08 4.85 37.24
N THR A 394 -0.22 3.55 37.52
CA THR A 394 0.67 2.83 38.44
C THR A 394 2.10 2.79 37.94
N VAL A 395 2.31 2.50 36.65
CA VAL A 395 3.66 2.50 36.05
C VAL A 395 4.22 3.92 36.03
N LYS A 396 3.42 4.92 35.69
CA LYS A 396 3.83 6.34 35.75
C LYS A 396 4.22 6.75 37.17
N GLU A 397 3.46 6.36 38.19
CA GLU A 397 3.75 6.67 39.59
C GLU A 397 5.08 6.05 40.05
N PHE A 398 5.30 4.76 39.77
CA PHE A 398 6.53 4.08 40.14
C PHE A 398 7.74 4.47 39.28
N SER A 399 7.55 5.21 38.19
CA SER A 399 8.66 5.66 37.34
C SER A 399 9.51 6.76 37.99
N VAL A 400 8.98 7.40 39.04
CA VAL A 400 9.70 8.38 39.87
C VAL A 400 10.73 7.69 40.76
N LEU A 401 10.58 6.38 41.02
CA LEU A 401 11.57 5.60 41.77
C LEU A 401 12.90 5.57 41.00
N ASP A 402 14.01 5.66 41.73
CA ASP A 402 15.32 5.47 41.10
C ASP A 402 15.56 4.00 40.75
N GLY A 403 16.15 3.77 39.58
CA GLY A 403 16.36 2.44 39.02
C GLY A 403 15.58 2.17 37.74
N ALA A 404 15.34 0.90 37.48
CA ALA A 404 14.74 0.39 36.27
C ALA A 404 13.50 -0.47 36.57
N PHE A 405 12.61 -0.55 35.58
CA PHE A 405 11.61 -1.59 35.48
C PHE A 405 12.20 -2.81 34.75
N VAL A 406 11.87 -3.99 35.23
CA VAL A 406 12.10 -5.25 34.50
C VAL A 406 10.75 -5.82 34.11
N VAL A 407 10.57 -6.10 32.83
CA VAL A 407 9.31 -6.60 32.26
C VAL A 407 9.60 -7.87 31.47
N SER A 408 8.79 -8.90 31.66
CA SER A 408 8.94 -10.15 30.92
C SER A 408 8.68 -9.98 29.43
N LYS A 409 9.06 -10.98 28.64
CA LYS A 409 8.73 -11.05 27.20
C LYS A 409 7.23 -10.98 26.89
N SER A 410 6.37 -11.35 27.84
CA SER A 410 4.89 -11.35 27.75
C SER A 410 4.23 -10.12 28.39
N GLY A 411 5.01 -9.17 28.91
CA GLY A 411 4.51 -7.92 29.47
C GLY A 411 4.31 -7.91 30.98
N VAL A 412 4.62 -8.99 31.70
CA VAL A 412 4.48 -9.05 33.16
C VAL A 412 5.56 -8.20 33.82
N LEU A 413 5.16 -7.19 34.59
CA LEU A 413 6.03 -6.34 35.40
C LEU A 413 6.65 -7.16 36.54
N GLN A 414 7.96 -7.43 36.43
CA GLN A 414 8.72 -8.21 37.40
C GLN A 414 9.14 -7.34 38.58
N SER A 415 9.58 -6.11 38.31
CA SER A 415 10.02 -5.17 39.32
C SER A 415 9.97 -3.71 38.86
N ALA A 416 9.97 -2.79 39.83
CA ALA A 416 10.26 -1.37 39.66
C ALA A 416 11.29 -0.92 40.70
N GLY A 417 12.02 0.16 40.40
CA GLY A 417 13.04 0.70 41.30
C GLY A 417 14.22 -0.25 41.50
N SER A 418 14.61 -0.98 40.46
CA SER A 418 15.72 -1.94 40.54
C SER A 418 17.01 -1.37 39.98
N TYR A 419 18.13 -1.60 40.67
CA TYR A 419 19.46 -1.30 40.19
C TYR A 419 19.94 -2.41 39.26
N LEU A 420 20.36 -2.04 38.05
CA LEU A 420 20.92 -2.96 37.07
C LEU A 420 22.45 -2.97 37.19
N SER A 421 23.01 -4.15 37.45
CA SER A 421 24.45 -4.39 37.64
C SER A 421 24.97 -5.38 36.59
N PRO A 422 25.11 -4.96 35.31
CA PRO A 422 25.71 -5.81 34.29
C PRO A 422 27.20 -6.07 34.59
N PRO A 423 27.78 -7.20 34.14
CA PRO A 423 29.18 -7.54 34.38
C PRO A 423 30.16 -6.44 33.94
N ALA A 424 31.18 -6.18 34.76
CA ALA A 424 32.12 -5.07 34.57
C ALA A 424 32.98 -5.19 33.31
N GLU A 425 33.14 -6.41 32.79
CA GLU A 425 33.91 -6.71 31.58
C GLU A 425 33.20 -6.21 30.31
N ILE A 426 31.90 -5.93 30.38
CA ILE A 426 31.09 -5.53 29.23
C ILE A 426 31.35 -4.07 28.90
N ARG A 427 32.27 -3.86 27.96
CA ARG A 427 32.53 -2.53 27.40
C ARG A 427 31.45 -2.13 26.40
N VAL A 428 30.89 -0.94 26.57
CA VAL A 428 29.94 -0.34 25.63
C VAL A 428 30.49 0.96 25.08
N GLU A 429 30.41 1.11 23.76
CA GLU A 429 30.76 2.34 23.08
C GLU A 429 29.50 3.20 22.98
N LEU A 430 29.51 4.34 23.64
CA LEU A 430 28.42 5.30 23.63
C LEU A 430 28.94 6.67 23.21
N MET A 431 28.12 7.39 22.44
CA MET A 431 28.41 8.76 22.07
C MET A 431 28.47 9.66 23.32
N SER A 432 29.26 10.72 23.25
CA SER A 432 29.34 11.73 24.31
C SER A 432 27.96 12.35 24.58
N GLY A 433 27.67 12.66 25.85
CA GLY A 433 26.39 13.23 26.28
C GLY A 433 25.35 12.23 26.81
N LEU A 434 25.63 10.92 26.75
CA LEU A 434 24.75 9.88 27.31
C LEU A 434 25.10 9.56 28.77
N GLY A 435 24.12 9.73 29.67
CA GLY A 435 24.26 9.52 31.12
C GLY A 435 24.33 8.06 31.57
N THR A 436 24.40 7.83 32.88
CA THR A 436 24.56 6.50 33.51
C THR A 436 23.48 5.49 33.08
N ARG A 437 22.20 5.90 33.04
CA ARG A 437 21.08 5.06 32.58
C ARG A 437 21.27 4.51 31.15
N HIS A 438 21.85 5.29 30.24
CA HIS A 438 22.14 4.84 28.88
C HIS A 438 23.28 3.82 28.83
N ARG A 439 24.32 4.03 29.65
CA ARG A 439 25.44 3.08 29.77
C ARG A 439 24.97 1.74 30.29
N VAL A 440 24.17 1.76 31.34
CA VAL A 440 23.57 0.57 31.94
C VAL A 440 22.64 -0.13 30.95
N ALA A 441 21.77 0.60 30.24
CA ALA A 441 20.89 0.03 29.22
C ALA A 441 21.66 -0.59 28.03
N ALA A 442 22.75 0.02 27.60
CA ALA A 442 23.62 -0.57 26.59
C ALA A 442 24.30 -1.84 27.13
N ALA A 443 24.85 -1.78 28.35
CA ALA A 443 25.58 -2.93 28.91
C ALA A 443 24.65 -4.11 29.16
N ILE A 444 23.46 -3.89 29.74
CA ILE A 444 22.49 -4.97 30.00
C ILE A 444 22.00 -5.61 28.69
N THR A 445 21.73 -4.82 27.66
CA THR A 445 21.29 -5.35 26.35
C THR A 445 22.43 -5.98 25.54
N LYS A 446 23.70 -5.76 25.92
CA LYS A 446 24.86 -6.47 25.39
C LYS A 446 25.10 -7.79 26.12
N ALA A 447 24.80 -7.83 27.42
CA ALA A 447 24.92 -9.01 28.27
C ALA A 447 23.80 -10.03 28.04
N THR A 448 22.64 -9.57 27.58
CA THR A 448 21.40 -10.35 27.51
C THR A 448 20.76 -10.25 26.12
N ARG A 449 19.70 -11.03 25.90
CA ARG A 449 18.78 -10.90 24.75
C ARG A 449 17.65 -9.92 25.01
N ALA A 450 17.72 -9.11 26.07
CA ALA A 450 16.71 -8.11 26.38
C ALA A 450 16.75 -6.90 25.42
N LEU A 451 15.67 -6.13 25.40
CA LEU A 451 15.63 -4.75 24.90
C LEU A 451 15.65 -3.80 26.10
N ALA A 452 16.17 -2.59 25.94
CA ALA A 452 16.04 -1.56 26.96
C ALA A 452 15.56 -0.25 26.35
N ILE A 453 14.58 0.39 26.97
CA ILE A 453 14.07 1.71 26.61
C ILE A 453 14.50 2.67 27.72
N VAL A 454 15.12 3.78 27.36
CA VAL A 454 15.64 4.78 28.30
C VAL A 454 14.95 6.10 28.05
N LEU A 455 14.39 6.69 29.10
CA LEU A 455 13.86 8.05 29.12
C LEU A 455 14.89 8.97 29.79
N SER A 456 15.37 9.96 29.05
CA SER A 456 16.32 10.95 29.56
C SER A 456 15.61 12.04 30.34
N GLN A 457 15.89 12.14 31.64
CA GLN A 457 15.35 13.19 32.50
C GLN A 457 15.67 14.62 32.02
N SER A 458 16.88 14.85 31.51
CA SER A 458 17.33 16.19 31.12
C SER A 458 16.85 16.63 29.74
N THR A 459 16.56 15.67 28.85
CA THR A 459 16.26 15.98 27.44
C THR A 459 14.86 15.56 27.00
N GLY A 460 14.17 14.71 27.75
CA GLY A 460 12.95 14.01 27.32
C GLY A 460 13.21 12.99 26.20
N ARG A 461 14.45 12.76 25.77
CA ARG A 461 14.70 11.81 24.68
C ARG A 461 14.42 10.38 25.14
N VAL A 462 13.68 9.63 24.33
CA VAL A 462 13.45 8.19 24.51
C VAL A 462 14.36 7.42 23.58
N THR A 463 15.23 6.58 24.12
CA THR A 463 16.21 5.80 23.34
C THR A 463 16.03 4.30 23.55
N VAL A 464 15.99 3.54 22.46
CA VAL A 464 15.88 2.08 22.48
C VAL A 464 17.25 1.45 22.20
N PHE A 465 17.67 0.56 23.09
CA PHE A 465 18.92 -0.20 23.01
C PHE A 465 18.67 -1.68 22.76
N ARG A 466 19.55 -2.27 21.94
CA ARG A 466 19.64 -3.71 21.69
C ARG A 466 21.09 -4.09 21.41
N GLY A 467 21.59 -5.18 22.00
CA GLY A 467 22.94 -5.66 21.71
C GLY A 467 24.04 -4.63 22.02
N GLY A 468 23.80 -3.76 23.00
CA GLY A 468 24.71 -2.66 23.36
C GLY A 468 24.76 -1.48 22.40
N LYS A 469 23.84 -1.39 21.44
CA LYS A 469 23.77 -0.28 20.49
C LYS A 469 22.42 0.43 20.58
N SER A 470 22.43 1.76 20.42
CA SER A 470 21.20 2.51 20.18
C SER A 470 20.63 2.13 18.81
N VAL A 471 19.35 1.76 18.78
CA VAL A 471 18.62 1.35 17.57
C VAL A 471 17.67 2.42 17.09
N MET A 472 17.09 3.17 18.02
CA MET A 472 16.14 4.26 17.75
C MET A 472 16.28 5.31 18.85
N THR A 473 16.16 6.59 18.48
CA THR A 473 15.99 7.67 19.45
C THR A 473 14.86 8.58 19.00
N VAL A 474 13.83 8.66 19.82
CA VAL A 474 12.70 9.58 19.65
C VAL A 474 12.98 10.84 20.45
N THR A 475 12.80 11.98 19.81
CA THR A 475 12.95 13.30 20.43
C THR A 475 11.58 13.98 20.49
N PRO A 476 11.10 14.37 21.67
CA PRO A 476 9.87 15.14 21.78
C PRO A 476 10.03 16.49 21.08
N SER A 477 8.96 16.96 20.45
CA SER A 477 8.85 18.29 19.89
C SER A 477 8.85 19.28 21.05
N ARG A 478 9.94 20.02 21.25
CA ARG A 478 10.03 21.01 22.31
C ARG A 478 9.09 22.19 22.00
N SER A 479 7.90 22.21 22.58
CA SER A 479 7.08 23.41 22.73
C SER A 479 7.36 24.12 24.06
N ARG A 480 8.65 24.29 24.42
CA ARG A 480 9.09 25.25 25.45
C ARG A 480 10.18 26.14 24.86
N ILE A 481 9.79 27.00 23.93
CA ILE A 481 10.42 28.31 23.81
C ILE A 481 9.39 29.26 24.42
N GLU A 482 9.52 29.56 25.70
CA GLU A 482 8.99 30.82 26.21
C GLU A 482 9.79 31.90 25.48
N VAL A 483 9.17 32.49 24.45
CA VAL A 483 9.64 33.77 23.94
C VAL A 483 9.47 34.72 25.13
N PRO A 484 10.53 35.36 25.64
CA PRO A 484 10.36 36.38 26.67
C PRO A 484 9.43 37.42 26.05
N THR A 485 8.22 37.55 26.58
CA THR A 485 7.43 38.75 26.36
C THR A 485 8.28 39.87 26.92
N GLY A 486 8.92 40.62 26.03
CA GLY A 486 9.69 41.80 26.40
C GLY A 486 8.82 42.66 27.31
N GLY A 487 9.36 42.99 28.48
CA GLY A 487 8.75 43.99 29.33
C GLY A 487 8.64 45.27 28.53
N GLU A 488 7.42 45.79 28.43
CA GLU A 488 7.19 47.18 28.09
C GLU A 488 7.77 48.01 29.25
N GLU A 489 8.81 48.79 28.96
CA GLU A 489 9.23 49.96 29.77
C GLU A 489 8.26 51.12 29.57
#